data_AF-A0A2E6W6Q3-F1
#
_entry.id   AF-A0A2E6W6Q3-F1
#
_cell.length_a   1.000
_cell.length_b   1.000
_cell.length_c   1.000
_cell.angle_alpha   90.00
_cell.angle_beta   90.00
_cell.angle_gamma   90.00
#
_symmetry.space_group_name_H-M   'P 1'
#
loop_
_entity.id
_entity.type
_entity.pdbx_description
1 polymer ?
#
loop_
_entity_poly.entity_id
_entity_poly.type
_entity_poly.pdbx_seq_one_letter_code
_entity_poly.pdbx_strand_id
1 'polypeptide(L)'
;MIYVNGDSHSAGAEIVNGYCFAADDRRYIAWGSRAHPEAVPHTFGYKLAQALDQPFFMDAESASSNARIVRTTKKYIDQTQDKSKLFCIIGWTTWEREEWKYQDGYIQITAGGIDSVPESMEEEYKKWVTKQTPNELNRKGKFWRNRIVEFSRELTDQNIKHIFFHTYEYIDYLTEQGYKTINGGYHFAEDAHTAWYKYLLDRYTNA
;
A
#
# COMPACT_ATOMS: atom_id res chain seq x y z
N MET A 1 12.02 -14.57 0.90
CA MET A 1 10.86 -14.07 0.13
C MET A 1 10.59 -12.63 0.53
N ILE A 2 10.50 -11.76 -0.46
CA ILE A 2 10.05 -10.38 -0.30
C ILE A 2 8.53 -10.34 -0.37
N TYR A 3 7.91 -9.82 0.69
CA TYR A 3 6.49 -9.55 0.78
C TYR A 3 6.28 -8.04 0.73
N VAL A 4 5.45 -7.54 -0.19
CA VAL A 4 5.13 -6.12 -0.31
C VAL A 4 3.65 -5.87 -0.08
N ASN A 5 3.34 -4.90 0.76
CA ASN A 5 1.98 -4.39 0.94
C ASN A 5 2.00 -2.87 1.10
N GLY A 6 0.89 -2.23 0.76
CA GLY A 6 0.74 -0.78 0.80
C GLY A 6 -0.39 -0.30 -0.08
N ASP A 7 -0.37 1.00 -0.37
CA ASP A 7 -1.33 1.66 -1.26
C ASP A 7 -0.90 1.61 -2.73
N SER A 8 -1.44 2.54 -3.53
CA SER A 8 -1.22 2.63 -4.97
C SER A 8 0.25 2.80 -5.37
N HIS A 9 1.07 3.46 -4.54
CA HIS A 9 2.51 3.58 -4.80
C HIS A 9 3.24 2.25 -4.63
N SER A 10 2.75 1.38 -3.74
CA SER A 10 3.28 0.01 -3.59
C SER A 10 2.75 -0.93 -4.67
N ALA A 11 1.48 -0.75 -5.07
CA ALA A 11 0.83 -1.55 -6.10
C ALA A 11 1.30 -1.24 -7.54
N GLY A 12 1.98 -0.10 -7.75
CA GLY A 12 2.38 0.35 -9.08
C GLY A 12 1.21 0.86 -9.91
N ALA A 13 0.30 1.58 -9.27
CA ALA A 13 -0.85 2.16 -9.93
C ALA A 13 -0.41 3.03 -11.12
N GLU A 14 -1.15 2.92 -12.20
CA GLU A 14 -1.02 3.70 -13.43
C GLU A 14 0.27 3.52 -14.24
N ILE A 15 1.23 2.70 -13.78
CA ILE A 15 2.45 2.38 -14.55
C ILE A 15 2.09 1.82 -15.94
N VAL A 16 1.03 1.00 -16.01
CA VAL A 16 0.54 0.38 -17.25
C VAL A 16 -0.82 0.97 -17.59
N ASN A 17 -0.92 1.67 -18.73
CA ASN A 17 -2.16 2.16 -19.33
C ASN A 17 -3.11 2.93 -18.40
N GLY A 18 -2.59 3.57 -17.34
CA GLY A 18 -3.42 4.28 -16.36
C GLY A 18 -4.27 3.36 -15.46
N TYR A 19 -3.98 2.06 -15.42
CA TYR A 19 -4.71 1.11 -14.57
C TYR A 19 -4.26 1.20 -13.12
N CYS A 20 -5.19 1.47 -12.21
CA CYS A 20 -4.97 1.46 -10.76
C CYS A 20 -5.13 0.05 -10.18
N PHE A 21 -5.99 -0.76 -10.79
CA PHE A 21 -6.36 -2.09 -10.33
C PHE A 21 -6.25 -3.12 -11.46
N ALA A 22 -6.15 -4.41 -11.12
CA ALA A 22 -6.26 -5.47 -12.09
C ALA A 22 -7.59 -5.41 -12.85
N ALA A 23 -8.69 -5.12 -12.15
CA ALA A 23 -10.03 -5.07 -12.76
C ALA A 23 -10.26 -3.89 -13.72
N ASP A 24 -9.36 -2.90 -13.78
CA ASP A 24 -9.43 -1.83 -14.80
C ASP A 24 -9.15 -2.38 -16.20
N ASP A 25 -8.45 -3.52 -16.28
CA ASP A 25 -8.24 -4.26 -17.51
C ASP A 25 -9.25 -5.42 -17.62
N ARG A 26 -9.95 -5.47 -18.76
CA ARG A 26 -10.95 -6.51 -19.07
C ARG A 26 -10.41 -7.94 -18.97
N ARG A 27 -9.10 -8.14 -19.13
CA ARG A 27 -8.42 -9.44 -19.01
C ARG A 27 -8.36 -9.95 -17.57
N TYR A 28 -8.40 -9.05 -16.58
CA TYR A 28 -8.15 -9.36 -15.17
C TYR A 28 -9.30 -8.92 -14.24
N ILE A 29 -10.52 -8.73 -14.74
CA ILE A 29 -11.72 -8.37 -13.94
C ILE A 29 -11.87 -9.25 -12.69
N ALA A 30 -11.69 -10.56 -12.84
CA ALA A 30 -11.83 -11.52 -11.74
C ALA A 30 -10.79 -11.35 -10.62
N TRP A 31 -9.74 -10.56 -10.84
CA TRP A 31 -8.67 -10.31 -9.88
C TRP A 31 -8.93 -9.06 -9.02
N GLY A 32 -9.99 -8.30 -9.34
CA GLY A 32 -10.50 -7.24 -8.49
C GLY A 32 -9.49 -6.11 -8.23
N SER A 33 -9.38 -5.72 -6.96
CA SER A 33 -8.56 -4.60 -6.49
C SER A 33 -7.06 -4.90 -6.40
N ARG A 34 -6.62 -6.11 -6.74
CA ARG A 34 -5.19 -6.47 -6.77
C ARG A 34 -4.40 -5.53 -7.67
N ALA A 35 -3.10 -5.39 -7.40
CA ALA A 35 -2.17 -4.74 -8.31
C ALA A 35 -2.31 -5.31 -9.73
N HIS A 36 -2.27 -4.43 -10.74
CA HIS A 36 -2.38 -4.86 -12.13
C HIS A 36 -1.23 -5.83 -12.48
N PRO A 37 -1.48 -7.04 -13.03
CA PRO A 37 -0.45 -8.05 -13.19
C PRO A 37 0.74 -7.61 -14.03
N GLU A 38 0.49 -6.80 -15.05
CA GLU A 38 1.54 -6.24 -15.91
C GLU A 38 2.28 -5.07 -15.26
N ALA A 39 1.73 -4.42 -14.22
CA ALA A 39 2.44 -3.39 -13.48
C ALA A 39 3.44 -3.99 -12.47
N VAL A 40 3.16 -5.19 -11.95
CA VAL A 40 3.97 -5.85 -10.91
C VAL A 40 5.47 -5.88 -11.24
N PRO A 41 5.92 -6.32 -12.44
CA PRO A 41 7.34 -6.35 -12.79
C PRO A 41 8.05 -4.98 -12.76
N HIS A 42 7.29 -3.89 -12.87
CA HIS A 42 7.79 -2.52 -12.90
C HIS A 42 7.82 -1.87 -11.51
N THR A 43 7.23 -2.51 -10.49
CA THR A 43 7.21 -1.98 -9.11
C THR A 43 8.58 -2.07 -8.43
N PHE A 44 8.81 -1.18 -7.46
CA PHE A 44 10.04 -1.18 -6.67
C PHE A 44 10.22 -2.51 -5.90
N GLY A 45 9.11 -3.08 -5.46
CA GLY A 45 9.07 -4.31 -4.67
C GLY A 45 9.58 -5.51 -5.45
N TYR A 46 9.07 -5.66 -6.68
CA TYR A 46 9.51 -6.72 -7.58
C TYR A 46 10.98 -6.54 -7.95
N LYS A 47 11.40 -5.32 -8.32
CA LYS A 47 12.79 -5.03 -8.69
C LYS A 47 13.76 -5.31 -7.54
N LEU A 48 13.39 -4.97 -6.30
CA LEU A 48 14.19 -5.29 -5.11
C LEU A 48 14.29 -6.80 -4.88
N ALA A 49 13.19 -7.55 -5.05
CA ALA A 49 13.20 -9.00 -4.94
C ALA A 49 14.13 -9.66 -5.98
N GLN A 50 14.11 -9.17 -7.22
CA GLN A 50 15.02 -9.62 -8.27
C GLN A 50 16.48 -9.31 -7.92
N ALA A 51 16.77 -8.09 -7.43
CA ALA A 51 18.13 -7.70 -7.03
C ALA A 51 18.71 -8.53 -5.88
N LEU A 52 17.85 -9.05 -5.00
CA LEU A 52 18.23 -9.88 -3.85
C LEU A 52 18.13 -11.40 -4.13
N ASP A 53 17.79 -11.79 -5.36
CA ASP A 53 17.52 -13.19 -5.75
C ASP A 53 16.53 -13.88 -4.79
N GLN A 54 15.41 -13.20 -4.53
CA GLN A 54 14.37 -13.66 -3.60
C GLN A 54 13.03 -13.91 -4.31
N PRO A 55 12.25 -14.91 -3.87
CA PRO A 55 10.84 -15.01 -4.23
C PRO A 55 10.07 -13.75 -3.84
N PHE A 56 9.00 -13.45 -4.58
CA PHE A 56 8.24 -12.21 -4.41
C PHE A 56 6.74 -12.46 -4.26
N PHE A 57 6.08 -11.70 -3.38
CA PHE A 57 4.62 -11.67 -3.24
C PHE A 57 4.12 -10.22 -3.10
N MET A 58 3.15 -9.86 -3.95
CA MET A 58 2.47 -8.56 -3.92
C MET A 58 1.10 -8.69 -3.27
N ASP A 59 0.89 -8.00 -2.15
CA ASP A 59 -0.41 -7.86 -1.48
C ASP A 59 -0.93 -6.40 -1.44
N ALA A 60 -0.14 -5.48 -2.01
CA ALA A 60 -0.51 -4.08 -2.14
C ALA A 60 -1.73 -3.91 -3.07
N GLU A 61 -2.60 -2.98 -2.71
CA GLU A 61 -3.74 -2.59 -3.52
C GLU A 61 -3.85 -1.07 -3.55
N SER A 62 -4.19 -0.53 -4.72
CA SER A 62 -4.52 0.88 -4.85
C SER A 62 -5.68 1.26 -3.92
N ALA A 63 -5.71 2.50 -3.46
CA ALA A 63 -6.70 3.00 -2.52
C ALA A 63 -6.80 2.22 -1.18
N SER A 64 -5.78 1.42 -0.82
CA SER A 64 -5.74 0.74 0.48
C SER A 64 -5.72 1.72 1.65
N SER A 65 -6.45 1.39 2.71
CA SER A 65 -6.29 2.01 4.03
C SER A 65 -5.20 1.31 4.84
N ASN A 66 -4.68 2.02 5.86
CA ASN A 66 -3.75 1.45 6.84
C ASN A 66 -4.34 0.24 7.58
N ALA A 67 -5.67 0.18 7.76
CA ALA A 67 -6.35 -0.96 8.37
C ALA A 67 -6.26 -2.22 7.51
N ARG A 68 -6.52 -2.09 6.19
CA ARG A 68 -6.33 -3.19 5.24
C ARG A 68 -4.91 -3.69 5.26
N ILE A 69 -3.94 -2.77 5.14
CA ILE A 69 -2.49 -3.10 5.09
C ILE A 69 -2.08 -3.92 6.32
N VAL A 70 -2.47 -3.50 7.53
CA VAL A 70 -2.16 -4.27 8.75
C VAL A 70 -2.86 -5.62 8.75
N ARG A 71 -4.16 -5.65 8.45
CA ARG A 71 -4.97 -6.88 8.51
C ARG A 71 -4.44 -7.93 7.55
N THR A 72 -4.19 -7.58 6.29
CA THR A 72 -3.75 -8.56 5.29
C THR A 72 -2.30 -8.97 5.50
N THR A 73 -1.43 -8.06 5.96
CA THR A 73 -0.05 -8.41 6.36
C THR A 73 -0.02 -9.39 7.53
N LYS A 74 -0.82 -9.16 8.58
CA LYS A 74 -0.92 -10.10 9.70
C LYS A 74 -1.46 -11.46 9.24
N LYS A 75 -2.53 -11.46 8.45
CA LYS A 75 -3.10 -12.68 7.86
C LYS A 75 -2.04 -13.45 7.07
N TYR A 76 -1.24 -12.77 6.25
CA TYR A 76 -0.17 -13.41 5.48
C TYR A 76 0.92 -14.01 6.36
N ILE A 77 1.38 -13.26 7.37
CA ILE A 77 2.38 -13.73 8.33
C ILE A 77 1.87 -14.96 9.08
N ASP A 78 0.62 -14.95 9.54
CA ASP A 78 0.02 -16.08 10.28
C ASP A 78 -0.13 -17.34 9.41
N GLN A 79 -0.31 -17.16 8.10
CA GLN A 79 -0.37 -18.25 7.12
C GLN A 79 1.00 -18.71 6.62
N THR A 80 2.06 -17.96 6.91
CA THR A 80 3.43 -18.28 6.48
C THR A 80 4.04 -19.32 7.41
N GLN A 81 4.33 -20.51 6.87
CA GLN A 81 4.90 -21.62 7.63
C GLN A 81 6.33 -21.32 8.13
N ASP A 82 7.21 -20.85 7.23
CA ASP A 82 8.59 -20.47 7.56
C ASP A 82 8.77 -18.96 7.44
N LYS A 83 8.75 -18.29 8.60
CA LYS A 83 8.92 -16.84 8.71
C LYS A 83 10.40 -16.42 8.68
N SER A 84 11.35 -17.35 8.83
CA SER A 84 12.78 -17.02 9.01
C SER A 84 13.39 -16.33 7.78
N LYS A 85 12.80 -16.55 6.60
CA LYS A 85 13.20 -15.95 5.32
C LYS A 85 12.24 -14.88 4.84
N LEU A 86 11.26 -14.49 5.66
CA LEU A 86 10.29 -13.45 5.31
C LEU A 86 10.92 -12.08 5.50
N PHE A 87 10.84 -11.25 4.46
CA PHE A 87 11.18 -9.84 4.52
C PHE A 87 9.98 -9.02 4.04
N CYS A 88 9.37 -8.29 4.98
CA CYS A 88 8.20 -7.45 4.73
C CYS A 88 8.60 -6.02 4.36
N ILE A 89 8.04 -5.49 3.28
CA ILE A 89 8.18 -4.09 2.89
C ILE A 89 6.79 -3.48 2.85
N ILE A 90 6.55 -2.51 3.72
CA ILE A 90 5.21 -1.98 3.97
C ILE A 90 5.21 -0.47 3.76
N GLY A 91 4.58 -0.04 2.67
CA GLY A 91 4.31 1.37 2.37
C GLY A 91 3.00 1.81 3.02
N TRP A 92 3.08 2.54 4.12
CA TRP A 92 1.89 3.05 4.79
C TRP A 92 1.31 4.25 4.05
N THR A 93 0.00 4.31 4.04
CA THR A 93 -0.73 5.40 3.41
C THR A 93 -1.10 6.47 4.44
N THR A 94 -1.72 7.52 3.94
CA THR A 94 -2.33 8.59 4.72
C THR A 94 -3.59 8.08 5.46
N TRP A 95 -4.07 8.86 6.41
CA TRP A 95 -5.04 8.40 7.44
C TRP A 95 -6.50 8.79 7.15
N GLU A 96 -6.79 9.32 5.96
CA GLU A 96 -8.14 9.66 5.51
C GLU A 96 -8.94 8.45 5.05
N ARG A 97 -8.27 7.36 4.64
CA ARG A 97 -8.92 6.14 4.18
C ARG A 97 -9.26 5.22 5.34
N GLU A 98 -10.43 4.61 5.27
CA GLU A 98 -10.87 3.56 6.18
C GLU A 98 -11.27 2.29 5.42
N GLU A 99 -11.29 1.19 6.13
CA GLU A 99 -11.80 -0.08 5.66
C GLU A 99 -13.04 -0.44 6.46
N TRP A 100 -14.16 -0.64 5.79
CA TRP A 100 -15.44 -0.99 6.41
C TRP A 100 -15.84 -2.40 6.04
N LYS A 101 -16.33 -3.17 7.02
CA LYS A 101 -16.81 -4.53 6.77
C LYS A 101 -18.10 -4.47 5.95
N TYR A 102 -18.17 -5.24 4.88
CA TYR A 102 -19.36 -5.37 4.05
C TYR A 102 -19.47 -6.80 3.52
N GLN A 103 -20.61 -7.44 3.78
CA GLN A 103 -20.83 -8.87 3.49
C GLN A 103 -19.69 -9.73 4.07
N ASP A 104 -19.11 -10.62 3.25
CA ASP A 104 -18.01 -11.51 3.62
C ASP A 104 -16.62 -10.87 3.48
N GLY A 105 -16.57 -9.56 3.20
CA GLY A 105 -15.34 -8.85 2.92
C GLY A 105 -15.31 -7.45 3.52
N TYR A 106 -14.57 -6.60 2.83
CA TYR A 106 -14.35 -5.22 3.23
C TYR A 106 -14.35 -4.31 2.01
N ILE A 107 -14.82 -3.08 2.20
CA ILE A 107 -14.73 -2.01 1.22
C ILE A 107 -13.78 -0.93 1.73
N GLN A 108 -12.97 -0.37 0.83
CA GLN A 108 -12.16 0.81 1.15
C GLN A 108 -12.99 2.06 0.89
N ILE A 109 -12.94 3.01 1.80
CA ILE A 109 -13.64 4.29 1.68
C ILE A 109 -12.70 5.46 1.96
N THR A 110 -12.98 6.61 1.34
CA THR A 110 -12.34 7.90 1.60
C THR A 110 -13.37 9.01 1.73
N ALA A 111 -12.94 10.13 2.32
CA ALA A 111 -13.76 11.32 2.51
C ALA A 111 -13.88 12.18 1.25
N GLY A 112 -13.34 11.73 0.11
CA GLY A 112 -13.31 12.48 -1.15
C GLY A 112 -14.68 12.66 -1.83
N GLY A 113 -15.72 11.96 -1.36
CA GLY A 113 -17.09 12.09 -1.86
C GLY A 113 -17.33 11.51 -3.26
N ILE A 114 -16.34 10.82 -3.81
CA ILE A 114 -16.39 10.15 -5.13
C ILE A 114 -16.57 8.63 -5.01
N ASP A 115 -16.51 8.07 -3.80
CA ASP A 115 -16.64 6.63 -3.61
C ASP A 115 -18.11 6.22 -3.75
N SER A 116 -18.35 5.19 -4.56
CA SER A 116 -19.64 4.52 -4.60
C SER A 116 -19.69 3.47 -3.48
N VAL A 117 -20.41 3.78 -2.41
CA VAL A 117 -20.73 2.80 -1.35
C VAL A 117 -22.04 2.07 -1.69
N PRO A 118 -22.24 0.83 -1.21
CA PRO A 118 -23.54 0.16 -1.33
C PRO A 118 -24.68 1.01 -0.78
N GLU A 119 -25.86 0.93 -1.40
CA GLU A 119 -27.05 1.73 -1.03
C GLU A 119 -27.36 1.64 0.49
N SER A 120 -27.23 0.44 1.06
CA SER A 120 -27.44 0.20 2.50
C SER A 120 -26.49 0.94 3.44
N MET A 121 -25.40 1.51 2.92
CA MET A 121 -24.34 2.20 3.68
C MET A 121 -24.30 3.70 3.39
N GLU A 122 -25.12 4.21 2.47
CA GLU A 122 -25.06 5.60 2.03
C GLU A 122 -25.24 6.62 3.18
N GLU A 123 -26.22 6.40 4.05
CA GLU A 123 -26.46 7.33 5.16
C GLU A 123 -25.30 7.33 6.16
N GLU A 124 -24.74 6.15 6.47
CA GLU A 124 -23.61 6.01 7.35
C GLU A 124 -22.37 6.68 6.75
N TYR A 125 -22.12 6.45 5.47
CA TYR A 125 -21.05 7.10 4.72
C TYR A 125 -21.19 8.63 4.74
N LYS A 126 -22.37 9.18 4.42
CA LYS A 126 -22.62 10.64 4.47
C LYS A 126 -22.37 11.20 5.87
N LYS A 127 -22.83 10.53 6.92
CA LYS A 127 -22.59 10.92 8.33
C LYS A 127 -21.12 10.79 8.73
N TRP A 128 -20.38 9.85 8.15
CA TRP A 128 -18.96 9.69 8.41
C TRP A 128 -18.12 10.76 7.70
N VAL A 129 -18.44 11.10 6.44
CA VAL A 129 -17.77 12.15 5.67
C VAL A 129 -17.83 13.49 6.41
N THR A 130 -19.00 13.87 6.95
CA THR A 130 -19.15 15.14 7.69
C THR A 130 -18.33 15.20 8.99
N LYS A 131 -17.90 14.05 9.52
CA LYS A 131 -17.05 13.97 10.73
C LYS A 131 -15.55 14.08 10.43
N GLN A 132 -15.13 14.06 9.16
CA GLN A 132 -13.72 14.12 8.74
C GLN A 132 -13.13 15.54 8.86
N THR A 133 -13.21 16.11 10.05
CA THR A 133 -12.67 17.43 10.38
C THR A 133 -11.14 17.39 10.50
N PRO A 134 -10.43 18.54 10.43
CA PRO A 134 -8.98 18.59 10.67
C PRO A 134 -8.55 17.98 12.01
N ASN A 135 -9.36 18.16 13.06
CA ASN A 135 -9.10 17.55 14.37
C ASN A 135 -9.20 16.02 14.33
N GLU A 136 -10.19 15.50 13.61
CA GLU A 136 -10.36 14.06 13.43
C GLU A 136 -9.21 13.47 12.61
N LEU A 137 -8.82 14.12 11.51
CA LEU A 137 -7.66 13.70 10.71
C LEU A 137 -6.37 13.74 11.54
N ASN A 138 -6.16 14.76 12.37
CA ASN A 138 -5.01 14.80 13.29
C ASN A 138 -5.04 13.64 14.31
N ARG A 139 -6.21 13.36 14.89
CA ARG A 139 -6.41 12.22 15.81
C ARG A 139 -6.05 10.90 15.13
N LYS A 140 -6.55 10.66 13.91
CA LYS A 140 -6.24 9.47 13.11
C LYS A 140 -4.75 9.39 12.76
N GLY A 141 -4.14 10.50 12.38
CA GLY A 141 -2.70 10.55 12.11
C GLY A 141 -1.86 10.16 13.32
N LYS A 142 -2.20 10.65 14.52
CA LYS A 142 -1.54 10.23 15.77
C LYS A 142 -1.75 8.74 16.06
N PHE A 143 -2.98 8.26 15.89
CA PHE A 143 -3.32 6.85 16.08
C PHE A 143 -2.48 5.95 15.17
N TRP A 144 -2.47 6.23 13.86
CA TRP A 144 -1.73 5.41 12.90
C TRP A 144 -0.22 5.49 13.11
N ARG A 145 0.35 6.66 13.42
CA ARG A 145 1.78 6.74 13.77
C ARG A 145 2.16 5.81 14.92
N ASN A 146 1.36 5.80 16.00
CA ASN A 146 1.61 4.87 17.12
C ASN A 146 1.45 3.42 16.69
N ARG A 147 0.42 3.12 15.89
CA ARG A 147 0.15 1.76 15.43
C ARG A 147 1.23 1.20 14.52
N ILE A 148 1.86 2.05 13.70
CA ILE A 148 3.01 1.68 12.85
C ILE A 148 4.19 1.24 13.73
N VAL A 149 4.51 2.02 14.76
CA VAL A 149 5.60 1.71 15.71
C VAL A 149 5.32 0.40 16.45
N GLU A 150 4.09 0.20 16.92
CA GLU A 150 3.68 -1.07 17.53
C GLU A 150 3.82 -2.23 16.56
N PHE A 151 3.35 -2.09 15.32
CA PHE A 151 3.44 -3.17 14.36
C PHE A 151 4.89 -3.51 14.00
N SER A 152 5.77 -2.52 13.91
CA SER A 152 7.21 -2.76 13.75
C SER A 152 7.80 -3.55 14.90
N ARG A 153 7.44 -3.24 16.15
CA ARG A 153 7.85 -4.02 17.32
C ARG A 153 7.31 -5.45 17.26
N GLU A 154 6.04 -5.65 16.90
CA GLU A 154 5.43 -6.98 16.72
C GLU A 154 6.18 -7.84 15.68
N LEU A 155 6.73 -7.22 14.61
CA LEU A 155 7.55 -7.92 13.62
C LEU A 155 8.96 -8.21 14.14
N THR A 156 9.58 -7.28 14.86
CA THR A 156 10.89 -7.47 15.52
C THR A 156 10.83 -8.62 16.53
N ASP A 157 9.78 -8.67 17.36
CA ASP A 157 9.59 -9.72 18.37
C ASP A 157 9.43 -11.12 17.73
N GLN A 158 8.94 -11.18 16.49
CA GLN A 158 8.86 -12.39 15.68
C GLN A 158 10.13 -12.67 14.86
N ASN A 159 11.17 -11.85 14.98
CA ASN A 159 12.40 -11.91 14.19
C ASN A 159 12.14 -11.83 12.67
N ILE A 160 11.13 -11.07 12.25
CA ILE A 160 10.79 -10.83 10.84
C ILE A 160 11.50 -9.58 10.37
N LYS A 161 12.34 -9.70 9.33
CA LYS A 161 12.98 -8.54 8.69
C LYS A 161 11.91 -7.65 8.07
N HIS A 162 12.04 -6.34 8.24
CA HIS A 162 11.05 -5.43 7.68
C HIS A 162 11.56 -4.02 7.41
N ILE A 163 10.94 -3.38 6.41
CA ILE A 163 11.10 -1.97 6.09
C ILE A 163 9.71 -1.33 6.08
N PHE A 164 9.61 -0.22 6.79
CA PHE A 164 8.48 0.69 6.74
C PHE A 164 8.88 2.01 6.11
N PHE A 165 7.99 2.57 5.30
CA PHE A 165 8.05 3.94 4.82
C PHE A 165 6.63 4.50 4.72
N HIS A 166 6.51 5.82 4.78
CA HIS A 166 5.23 6.50 4.54
C HIS A 166 5.11 6.91 3.08
N THR A 167 3.89 6.95 2.52
CA THR A 167 3.69 7.37 1.13
C THR A 167 4.28 8.75 0.82
N TYR A 168 4.27 9.66 1.78
CA TYR A 168 4.95 10.96 1.61
C TYR A 168 6.47 10.83 1.53
N GLU A 169 7.10 9.91 2.27
CA GLU A 169 8.55 9.67 2.13
C GLU A 169 8.90 9.24 0.70
N TYR A 170 8.07 8.36 0.11
CA TYR A 170 8.20 7.94 -1.28
C TYR A 170 8.05 9.12 -2.26
N ILE A 171 6.97 9.90 -2.11
CA ILE A 171 6.67 11.04 -3.00
C ILE A 171 7.74 12.13 -2.89
N ASP A 172 8.09 12.51 -1.66
CA ASP A 172 9.04 13.58 -1.37
C ASP A 172 10.41 13.23 -1.93
N TYR A 173 10.91 12.02 -1.63
CA TYR A 173 12.18 11.54 -2.18
C TYR A 173 12.21 11.61 -3.70
N LEU A 174 11.19 11.06 -4.38
CA LEU A 174 11.18 11.02 -5.84
C LEU A 174 11.07 12.40 -6.47
N THR A 175 10.28 13.29 -5.86
CA THR A 175 10.14 14.67 -6.33
C THR A 175 11.46 15.44 -6.16
N GLU A 176 12.15 15.25 -5.02
CA GLU A 176 13.48 15.83 -4.77
C GLU A 176 14.54 15.31 -5.76
N GLN A 177 14.43 14.05 -6.19
CA GLN A 177 15.28 13.49 -7.25
C GLN A 177 14.87 13.93 -8.68
N GLY A 178 13.81 14.75 -8.82
CA GLY A 178 13.37 15.30 -10.10
C GLY A 178 12.44 14.41 -10.92
N TYR A 179 11.95 13.30 -10.35
CA TYR A 179 10.91 12.48 -10.99
C TYR A 179 9.57 13.21 -10.95
N LYS A 180 8.75 12.99 -11.98
CA LYS A 180 7.44 13.63 -12.13
C LYS A 180 6.33 12.60 -12.01
N THR A 181 5.18 13.03 -11.50
CA THR A 181 3.98 12.20 -11.52
C THR A 181 3.44 12.07 -12.95
N ILE A 182 2.68 10.99 -13.18
CA ILE A 182 2.04 10.67 -14.45
C ILE A 182 0.54 10.95 -14.40
N ASN A 183 -0.09 11.06 -15.57
CA ASN A 183 -1.54 11.21 -15.76
C ASN A 183 -2.18 12.40 -15.01
N GLY A 184 -1.39 13.40 -14.64
CA GLY A 184 -1.86 14.53 -13.83
C GLY A 184 -2.26 14.16 -12.39
N GLY A 185 -1.92 12.95 -11.95
CA GLY A 185 -2.23 12.41 -10.64
C GLY A 185 -1.03 12.45 -9.69
N TYR A 186 -1.01 11.48 -8.76
CA TYR A 186 -0.01 11.36 -7.70
C TYR A 186 0.94 10.17 -7.88
N HIS A 187 0.74 9.35 -8.91
CA HIS A 187 1.56 8.16 -9.15
C HIS A 187 2.75 8.47 -10.06
N PHE A 188 3.76 7.62 -10.04
CA PHE A 188 4.99 7.79 -10.79
C PHE A 188 5.19 6.67 -11.81
N ALA A 189 5.99 6.94 -12.84
CA ALA A 189 6.39 5.96 -13.83
C ALA A 189 7.46 4.98 -13.30
N GLU A 190 7.76 3.96 -14.11
CA GLU A 190 8.70 2.88 -13.78
C GLU A 190 10.11 3.36 -13.39
N ASP A 191 10.58 4.48 -13.95
CA ASP A 191 11.88 5.06 -13.65
C ASP A 191 11.98 5.53 -12.19
N ALA A 192 10.92 6.12 -11.66
CA ALA A 192 10.82 6.52 -10.26
C ALA A 192 10.75 5.29 -9.34
N HIS A 193 9.99 4.25 -9.70
CA HIS A 193 10.04 2.97 -8.98
C HIS A 193 11.43 2.33 -9.01
N THR A 194 12.17 2.53 -10.09
CA THR A 194 13.58 2.13 -10.24
C THR A 194 14.48 2.89 -9.28
N ALA A 195 14.28 4.19 -9.11
CA ALA A 195 15.02 4.99 -8.13
C ALA A 195 14.70 4.57 -6.69
N TRP A 196 13.41 4.40 -6.38
CA TRP A 196 12.98 4.02 -5.03
C TRP A 196 13.52 2.65 -4.61
N TYR A 197 13.54 1.64 -5.49
CA TYR A 197 14.12 0.35 -5.08
C TYR A 197 15.61 0.48 -4.76
N LYS A 198 16.37 1.31 -5.49
CA LYS A 198 17.81 1.51 -5.23
C LYS A 198 18.02 2.15 -3.86
N TYR A 199 17.18 3.13 -3.54
CA TYR A 199 17.16 3.74 -2.21
C TYR A 199 16.85 2.72 -1.10
N LEU A 200 15.82 1.89 -1.28
CA LEU A 200 15.48 0.83 -0.32
C LEU A 200 16.55 -0.26 -0.21
N LEU A 201 17.20 -0.62 -1.32
CA LEU A 201 18.29 -1.60 -1.34
C LEU A 201 19.47 -1.11 -0.51
N ASP A 202 19.88 0.14 -0.69
CA ASP A 202 20.95 0.76 0.09
C ASP A 202 20.61 0.77 1.59
N ARG A 203 19.37 1.16 1.92
CA ARG A 203 18.85 1.13 3.30
C ARG A 203 18.82 -0.27 3.89
N TYR A 204 18.60 -1.31 3.07
CA TYR A 204 18.63 -2.70 3.52
C TYR A 204 20.06 -3.22 3.73
N THR A 205 21.00 -2.86 2.86
CA THR A 205 22.38 -3.37 2.94
C THR A 205 23.24 -2.64 3.97
N ASN A 206 22.88 -1.41 4.33
CA ASN A 206 23.63 -0.56 5.26
C ASN A 206 22.98 -0.43 6.66
N ALA A 207 21.87 -1.15 6.93
CA ALA A 207 21.17 -1.13 8.22
C ALA A 207 21.65 -2.21 9.20
#